data_AF-A0A841IVA9-F1
#
_entry.id   AF-A0A841IVA9-F1
#
_cell.length_a   1.000
_cell.length_b   1.000
_cell.length_c   1.000
_cell.angle_alpha   90.00
_cell.angle_beta   90.00
_cell.angle_gamma   90.00
#
_symmetry.space_group_name_H-M   'P 1'
#
loop_
_entity.id
_entity.type
_entity.pdbx_description
1 polymer ?
#
loop_
_entity_poly.entity_id
_entity_poly.type
_entity_poly.pdbx_seq_one_letter_code
_entity_poly.pdbx_strand_id
1 'polypeptide(L)'
;MDSSGADALPPGTALLVVKRGPNAGSRFLLDSDVTTAGRHPNSDIFLDDVTVSRRHVEFFRRGNGFGVRDVGSLNGTYVNREPVDEAELGGGDEIQIGKFRMVLLTKPRR
;
A
#
# COMPACT_ATOMS: atom_id res chain seq x y z
N MET A 1 15.26 22.69 12.92
CA MET A 1 14.10 23.11 12.10
C MET A 1 13.78 21.90 11.27
N ASP A 2 13.10 20.91 11.84
CA ASP A 2 13.01 19.57 11.25
C ASP A 2 11.59 19.02 11.45
N SER A 3 10.64 19.74 10.86
CA SER A 3 9.25 19.34 10.81
C SER A 3 9.09 18.26 9.75
N SER A 4 9.26 17.02 10.19
CA SER A 4 8.86 15.78 9.55
C SER A 4 7.67 15.96 8.60
N GLY A 5 7.83 15.59 7.32
CA GLY A 5 6.84 15.73 6.23
C GLY A 5 5.54 14.91 6.38
N ALA A 6 5.11 14.62 7.61
CA ALA A 6 3.83 14.02 7.92
C ALA A 6 2.72 15.06 8.14
N ASP A 7 3.06 16.35 8.32
CA ASP A 7 2.04 17.36 8.62
C ASP A 7 1.27 17.86 7.39
N ALA A 8 1.92 17.88 6.22
CA ALA A 8 1.36 18.42 4.96
C ALA A 8 0.58 17.39 4.11
N LEU A 9 0.03 16.35 4.70
CA LEU A 9 -0.82 15.39 3.98
C LEU A 9 -2.19 16.03 3.74
N PRO A 10 -2.61 16.26 2.48
CA PRO A 10 -3.93 16.82 2.19
C PRO A 10 -5.02 15.89 2.74
N PRO A 11 -6.12 16.42 3.28
CA PRO A 11 -7.13 15.62 3.97
C PRO A 11 -7.72 14.57 3.01
N GLY A 12 -7.59 13.30 3.37
CA GLY A 12 -7.96 12.16 2.52
C GLY A 12 -6.81 11.53 1.74
N THR A 13 -5.54 11.79 2.11
CA THR A 13 -4.40 10.98 1.69
C THR A 13 -4.08 9.89 2.70
N ALA A 14 -3.41 8.83 2.23
CA ALA A 14 -2.87 7.78 3.07
C ALA A 14 -1.41 7.50 2.71
N LEU A 15 -0.67 6.95 3.68
CA LEU A 15 0.74 6.63 3.54
C LEU A 15 0.93 5.14 3.74
N LEU A 16 1.47 4.45 2.73
CA LEU A 16 1.90 3.07 2.84
C LEU A 16 3.33 3.03 3.34
N VAL A 17 3.56 2.38 4.48
CA VAL A 17 4.90 2.25 5.07
C VAL A 17 5.33 0.79 5.05
N VAL A 18 6.43 0.51 4.37
CA VAL A 18 7.00 -0.85 4.32
C VAL A 18 7.65 -1.18 5.65
N LYS A 19 7.06 -2.11 6.40
CA LYS A 19 7.58 -2.61 7.68
C LYS A 19 8.60 -3.72 7.47
N ARG A 20 8.39 -4.57 6.45
CA ARG A 20 9.21 -5.75 6.20
C ARG A 20 9.43 -5.96 4.70
N GLY A 21 10.64 -6.33 4.32
CA GLY A 21 11.06 -6.61 2.95
C GLY A 21 12.39 -5.93 2.62
N PRO A 22 12.95 -6.14 1.42
CA PRO A 22 14.15 -5.44 0.97
C PRO A 22 14.00 -3.91 0.98
N ASN A 23 12.77 -3.40 0.84
CA ASN A 23 12.44 -1.97 0.89
C ASN A 23 11.92 -1.51 2.27
N ALA A 24 12.31 -2.17 3.37
CA ALA A 24 11.86 -1.79 4.70
C ALA A 24 12.26 -0.33 5.04
N GLY A 25 11.30 0.45 5.53
CA GLY A 25 11.47 1.87 5.83
C GLY A 25 10.97 2.81 4.72
N SER A 26 10.74 2.31 3.51
CA SER A 26 10.16 3.09 2.41
C SER A 26 8.72 3.51 2.73
N ARG A 27 8.35 4.72 2.28
CA ARG A 27 7.05 5.32 2.49
C ARG A 27 6.51 5.78 1.15
N PHE A 28 5.33 5.30 0.77
CA PHE A 28 4.67 5.62 -0.48
C PHE A 28 3.40 6.40 -0.17
N LEU A 29 3.27 7.57 -0.77
CA LEU A 29 2.08 8.40 -0.64
C LEU A 29 1.01 7.90 -1.62
N LEU A 30 -0.19 7.65 -1.11
CA LEU A 30 -1.38 7.40 -1.92
C LEU A 30 -2.05 8.75 -2.20
N ASP A 31 -1.58 9.47 -3.22
CA ASP A 31 -2.18 10.73 -3.68
C ASP A 31 -3.11 10.56 -4.90
N SER A 32 -2.99 9.44 -5.61
CA SER A 32 -3.79 9.12 -6.80
C SER A 32 -5.03 8.28 -6.48
N ASP A 33 -6.04 8.33 -7.35
CA ASP A 33 -7.26 7.50 -7.22
C ASP A 33 -6.96 6.00 -7.31
N VAL A 34 -5.95 5.62 -8.11
CA VAL A 34 -5.44 4.26 -8.23
C VAL A 34 -3.93 4.31 -8.15
N THR A 35 -3.33 3.45 -7.33
CA THR A 35 -1.89 3.31 -7.16
C THR A 35 -1.54 1.83 -7.32
N THR A 36 -0.67 1.52 -8.27
CA THR A 36 -0.34 0.13 -8.60
C THR A 36 0.91 -0.34 -7.85
N ALA A 37 0.90 -1.57 -7.34
CA ALA A 37 2.03 -2.17 -6.67
C ALA A 37 2.43 -3.51 -7.29
N GLY A 38 3.73 -3.66 -7.53
CA GLY A 38 4.27 -4.87 -8.14
C GLY A 38 5.74 -4.75 -8.51
N ARG A 39 6.26 -5.80 -9.14
CA ARG A 39 7.65 -5.86 -9.62
C ARG A 39 7.85 -5.16 -10.96
N HIS A 40 6.83 -4.55 -11.53
CA HIS A 40 7.00 -3.83 -12.80
C HIS A 40 7.62 -2.45 -12.54
N PRO A 41 8.62 -2.01 -13.31
CA PRO A 41 9.24 -0.69 -13.13
C PRO A 41 8.26 0.49 -13.37
N ASN A 42 7.18 0.25 -14.12
CA ASN A 42 6.09 1.24 -14.30
C ASN A 42 5.03 1.19 -13.20
N SER A 43 5.20 0.38 -12.15
CA SER A 43 4.30 0.42 -10.99
C SER A 43 4.69 1.55 -10.05
N ASP A 44 3.71 2.27 -9.52
CA ASP A 44 3.92 3.36 -8.56
C ASP A 44 4.69 2.89 -7.33
N ILE A 45 4.35 1.68 -6.86
CA ILE A 45 5.04 1.00 -5.77
C ILE A 45 5.83 -0.15 -6.37
N PHE A 46 7.10 0.13 -6.64
CA PHE A 46 8.04 -0.86 -7.16
C PHE A 46 8.53 -1.79 -6.04
N LEU A 47 8.21 -3.07 -6.17
CA LEU A 47 8.61 -4.14 -5.26
C LEU A 47 9.48 -5.14 -6.00
N ASP A 48 10.79 -4.92 -5.91
CA ASP A 48 11.77 -5.79 -6.56
C ASP A 48 11.92 -7.12 -5.80
N ASP A 49 11.05 -8.07 -6.11
CA ASP A 49 11.17 -9.41 -5.55
C ASP A 49 10.51 -10.50 -6.38
N VAL A 50 11.16 -11.66 -6.48
CA VAL A 50 10.66 -12.81 -7.24
C VAL A 50 9.27 -13.32 -6.80
N THR A 51 8.89 -13.13 -5.53
CA THR A 51 7.57 -13.50 -5.01
C THR A 51 6.47 -12.50 -5.37
N VAL A 52 6.83 -11.36 -5.96
CA VAL A 52 5.89 -10.33 -6.36
C VAL A 52 5.70 -10.37 -7.88
N SER A 53 4.45 -10.56 -8.31
CA SER A 53 4.04 -10.43 -9.71
C SER A 53 4.31 -9.03 -10.27
N ARG A 54 4.44 -8.91 -11.59
CA ARG A 54 4.67 -7.61 -12.27
C ARG A 54 3.56 -6.61 -11.93
N ARG A 55 2.31 -7.03 -12.06
CA ARG A 55 1.12 -6.37 -11.52
C ARG A 55 0.60 -7.29 -10.42
N HIS A 56 0.70 -6.87 -9.16
CA HIS A 56 0.31 -7.71 -8.03
C HIS A 56 -1.01 -7.22 -7.46
N VAL A 57 -1.00 -5.98 -6.96
CA VAL A 57 -2.20 -5.32 -6.43
C VAL A 57 -2.32 -3.91 -6.95
N GLU A 58 -3.53 -3.39 -6.86
CA GLU A 58 -3.85 -1.99 -7.06
C GLU A 58 -4.54 -1.48 -5.80
N PHE A 59 -3.99 -0.43 -5.23
CA PHE A 59 -4.65 0.34 -4.19
C PHE A 59 -5.57 1.34 -4.88
N PHE A 60 -6.82 1.40 -4.45
CA PHE A 60 -7.79 2.34 -5.01
C PHE A 60 -8.41 3.17 -3.90
N ARG A 61 -8.70 4.43 -4.20
CA ARG A 61 -9.40 5.32 -3.30
C ARG A 61 -10.90 5.18 -3.53
N ARG A 62 -11.65 4.95 -2.45
CA ARG A 62 -13.11 4.84 -2.48
C ARG A 62 -13.71 5.92 -1.58
N GLY A 63 -14.00 7.08 -2.18
CA GLY A 63 -14.51 8.24 -1.44
C GLY A 63 -13.53 8.74 -0.38
N ASN A 64 -13.85 8.49 0.89
CA ASN A 64 -13.00 8.83 2.03
C ASN A 64 -12.12 7.67 2.53
N GLY A 65 -12.28 6.46 1.98
CA GLY A 65 -11.51 5.28 2.33
C GLY A 65 -10.49 4.90 1.27
N PHE A 66 -9.66 3.93 1.62
CA PHE A 66 -8.73 3.27 0.71
C PHE A 66 -9.10 1.80 0.65
N GLY A 67 -8.81 1.15 -0.47
CA GLY A 67 -8.95 -0.28 -0.64
C GLY A 67 -7.76 -0.84 -1.38
N VAL A 68 -7.62 -2.15 -1.33
CA VAL A 68 -6.64 -2.91 -2.11
C VAL A 68 -7.39 -3.98 -2.89
N ARG A 69 -7.00 -4.16 -4.14
CA ARG A 69 -7.51 -5.22 -5.02
C ARG A 69 -6.33 -5.98 -5.60
N ASP A 70 -6.40 -7.31 -5.55
CA ASP A 70 -5.50 -8.20 -6.25
C ASP A 70 -5.84 -8.26 -7.73
N VAL A 71 -4.83 -8.15 -8.60
CA VAL A 71 -5.02 -8.09 -10.05
C VAL A 71 -4.31 -9.21 -10.82
N GLY A 72 -4.02 -10.32 -10.13
CA GLY A 72 -3.33 -11.46 -10.71
C GLY A 72 -1.99 -11.74 -10.04
N SER A 73 -1.96 -11.63 -8.72
CA SER A 73 -0.82 -12.12 -7.97
C SER A 73 -0.71 -13.65 -8.04
N LEU A 74 0.52 -14.15 -8.02
CA LEU A 74 0.76 -15.60 -7.94
C LEU A 74 0.63 -16.12 -6.51
N ASN A 75 0.97 -15.28 -5.52
CA ASN A 75 1.04 -15.67 -4.11
C ASN A 75 -0.19 -15.23 -3.30
N GLY A 76 -1.09 -14.47 -3.88
CA GLY A 76 -2.20 -13.85 -3.17
C GLY A 76 -1.79 -12.60 -2.41
N THR A 77 -2.80 -11.80 -2.08
CA THR A 77 -2.69 -10.62 -1.21
C THR A 77 -3.35 -10.92 0.12
N TYR A 78 -2.72 -10.47 1.21
CA TYR A 78 -3.26 -10.66 2.55
C TYR A 78 -3.42 -9.32 3.25
N VAL A 79 -4.55 -9.10 3.90
CA VAL A 79 -4.82 -7.94 4.74
C VAL A 79 -5.09 -8.44 6.15
N ASN A 80 -4.39 -7.91 7.15
CA ASN A 80 -4.49 -8.35 8.55
C ASN A 80 -4.34 -9.88 8.74
N ARG A 81 -3.50 -10.50 7.90
CA ARG A 81 -3.26 -11.97 7.82
C ARG A 81 -4.38 -12.80 7.19
N GLU A 82 -5.38 -12.17 6.61
CA GLU A 82 -6.46 -12.83 5.88
C GLU A 82 -6.26 -12.68 4.37
N PRO A 83 -6.32 -13.77 3.58
CA PRO A 83 -6.23 -13.69 2.12
C PRO A 83 -7.47 -13.00 1.55
N VAL A 84 -7.27 -12.01 0.70
CA VAL A 84 -8.35 -11.22 0.10
C VAL A 84 -8.06 -10.93 -1.37
N ASP A 85 -9.09 -11.03 -2.20
CA ASP A 85 -9.05 -10.54 -3.58
C ASP A 85 -9.31 -9.03 -3.63
N GLU A 86 -10.19 -8.53 -2.76
CA GLU A 86 -10.45 -7.11 -2.56
C GLU A 86 -10.80 -6.86 -1.09
N ALA A 87 -10.20 -5.82 -0.50
CA ALA A 87 -10.52 -5.41 0.87
C ALA A 87 -10.43 -3.90 1.02
N GLU A 88 -11.32 -3.34 1.85
CA GLU A 88 -11.20 -1.97 2.32
C GLU A 88 -10.13 -1.89 3.41
N LEU A 89 -9.29 -0.87 3.32
CA LEU A 89 -8.19 -0.61 4.22
C LEU A 89 -8.50 0.55 5.15
N GLY A 90 -8.42 0.28 6.45
CA GLY A 90 -8.42 1.23 7.53
C GLY A 90 -7.02 1.74 7.88
N GLY A 91 -6.99 2.87 8.60
CA GLY A 91 -5.74 3.38 9.17
C GLY A 91 -5.20 2.43 10.22
N GLY A 92 -4.02 1.86 9.96
CA GLY A 92 -3.33 0.90 10.81
C GLY A 92 -3.30 -0.52 10.25
N ASP A 93 -4.02 -0.80 9.15
CA ASP A 93 -4.08 -2.15 8.58
C ASP A 93 -2.75 -2.59 7.99
N GLU A 94 -2.44 -3.88 8.17
CA GLU A 94 -1.24 -4.51 7.61
C GLU A 94 -1.57 -5.24 6.31
N ILE A 95 -0.95 -4.84 5.21
CA ILE A 95 -1.03 -5.48 3.90
C ILE A 95 0.25 -6.30 3.68
N GLN A 96 0.10 -7.57 3.34
CA GLN A 96 1.19 -8.45 2.99
C GLN A 96 1.09 -8.86 1.52
N ILE A 97 2.18 -8.62 0.79
CA ILE A 97 2.32 -8.87 -0.65
C ILE A 97 3.57 -9.72 -0.85
N GLY A 98 3.41 -11.00 -1.19
CA GLY A 98 4.50 -11.97 -1.16
C GLY A 98 5.16 -11.99 0.24
N LYS A 99 6.45 -11.63 0.31
CA LYS A 99 7.18 -11.48 1.59
C LYS A 99 7.32 -10.04 2.10
N PHE A 100 6.72 -9.07 1.42
CA PHE A 100 6.63 -7.69 1.91
C PHE A 100 5.48 -7.54 2.89
N ARG A 101 5.70 -6.75 3.94
CA ARG A 101 4.64 -6.26 4.82
C ARG A 101 4.65 -4.76 4.84
N MET A 102 3.48 -4.18 4.64
CA MET A 102 3.24 -2.76 4.62
C MET A 102 2.11 -2.45 5.58
N VAL A 103 2.14 -1.25 6.14
CA VAL A 103 1.06 -0.75 6.98
C VAL A 103 0.50 0.51 6.35
N LEU A 104 -0.83 0.57 6.23
CA LEU A 104 -1.51 1.77 5.80
C LEU A 104 -1.63 2.74 6.98
N LEU A 105 -1.13 3.95 6.83
CA LEU A 105 -1.32 5.04 7.78
C LEU A 105 -2.24 6.08 7.16
N THR A 106 -3.47 6.16 7.65
CA THR A 106 -4.39 7.23 7.26
C THR A 106 -4.32 8.33 8.31
N LYS A 107 -4.40 9.61 7.89
CA LYS A 107 -4.67 10.69 8.84
C LYS A 107 -6.19 10.69 9.11
N PRO A 108 -6.66 10.48 10.36
CA PRO A 108 -8.06 10.71 10.66
C PRO A 108 -8.39 12.19 10.40
N ARG A 109 -9.42 12.47 9.59
CA ARG A 109 -10.02 13.83 9.54
C ARG A 109 -10.67 14.05 10.90
N ARG A 110 -10.04 14.86 11.75
CA ARG A 110 -10.61 15.35 13.00
C ARG A 110 -11.59 16.49 12.72
#